data_AF-A0AA38FI00-F1
#
_entry.id   AF-A0AA38FI00-F1
#
_cell.length_a   1.000
_cell.length_b   1.000
_cell.length_c   1.000
_cell.angle_alpha   90.00
_cell.angle_beta   90.00
_cell.angle_gamma   90.00
#
_symmetry.space_group_name_H-M   'P 1'
#
loop_
_entity.id
_entity.type
_entity.pdbx_description
1 polymer ?
#
loop_
_entity_poly.entity_id
_entity_poly.type
_entity_poly.pdbx_seq_one_letter_code
_entity_poly.pdbx_strand_id
1 'polypeptide(L)'
;MGISLLGIALLLLLDLPWEQSSTSSTSAASSDQIEITYGSVLKLMHDRTKFRLHSHDVPYGSGSGQQSVTGFPNVDDANSYWIVNPVPDTSSKQGDEITSGTIVRLQHMRTRKWLHSHLHASPISGNMEVSCFGGEGQSDTGDYWRLEIEGKGNVWLRDQKIRLQHVDTGGYLHSHDKKYSRIAGGQQE
;
A
#
# COMPACT_ATOMS: atom_id res chain seq x y z
N MET A 1 7.44 53.62 -87.69
CA MET A 1 7.91 52.23 -87.86
C MET A 1 8.82 51.87 -86.69
N GLY A 2 8.67 50.66 -86.12
CA GLY A 2 9.44 50.15 -84.97
C GLY A 2 8.57 49.99 -83.72
N ILE A 3 7.76 48.93 -83.60
CA ILE A 3 8.04 47.57 -83.09
C ILE A 3 8.45 47.54 -81.60
N SER A 4 7.45 47.21 -80.78
CA SER A 4 7.39 46.30 -79.62
C SER A 4 8.68 45.90 -78.87
N LEU A 5 8.62 45.88 -77.54
CA LEU A 5 8.98 44.73 -76.70
C LEU A 5 8.44 44.89 -75.27
N LEU A 6 7.61 43.92 -74.85
CA LEU A 6 7.14 43.73 -73.48
C LEU A 6 8.32 43.39 -72.55
N GLY A 7 8.45 44.13 -71.45
CA GLY A 7 9.26 43.72 -70.30
C GLY A 7 8.38 43.08 -69.23
N ILE A 8 8.44 41.76 -69.11
CA ILE A 8 7.85 41.00 -68.00
C ILE A 8 8.84 41.05 -66.84
N ALA A 9 8.49 41.73 -65.75
CA ALA A 9 9.18 41.60 -64.48
C ALA A 9 8.46 40.54 -63.64
N LEU A 10 9.05 39.36 -63.58
CA LEU A 10 8.66 38.24 -62.72
C LEU A 10 9.00 38.62 -61.26
N LEU A 11 8.00 38.99 -60.45
CA LEU A 11 8.17 39.15 -59.02
C LEU A 11 8.32 37.76 -58.38
N LEU A 12 9.53 37.44 -57.94
CA LEU A 12 9.84 36.31 -57.08
C LEU A 12 9.17 36.53 -55.71
N LEU A 13 8.02 35.89 -55.50
CA LEU A 13 7.47 35.69 -54.16
C LEU A 13 8.34 34.67 -53.45
N LEU A 14 9.16 35.16 -52.52
CA LEU A 14 9.94 34.36 -51.59
C LEU A 14 9.00 33.46 -50.78
N ASP A 15 9.22 32.15 -50.89
CA ASP A 15 8.64 31.11 -50.05
C ASP A 15 8.90 31.40 -48.56
N LEU A 16 7.88 31.88 -47.85
CA LEU A 16 7.88 31.90 -46.38
C LEU A 16 7.51 30.49 -45.89
N PRO A 17 8.39 29.79 -45.16
CA PRO A 17 8.04 28.50 -44.59
C PRO A 17 6.93 28.69 -43.55
N TRP A 18 5.82 27.99 -43.78
CA TRP A 18 4.74 27.83 -42.82
C TRP A 18 5.30 27.14 -41.56
N GLU A 19 5.42 27.87 -40.45
CA GLU A 19 5.72 27.30 -39.14
C GLU A 19 4.62 26.29 -38.78
N GLN A 20 4.92 25.00 -38.93
CA GLN A 20 4.10 23.94 -38.37
C GLN A 20 4.21 24.05 -36.85
N SER A 21 3.18 24.62 -36.23
CA SER A 21 2.95 24.45 -34.79
C SER A 21 2.86 22.95 -34.52
N SER A 22 3.97 22.36 -34.07
CA SER A 22 3.98 21.05 -33.47
C SER A 22 3.22 21.20 -32.17
N THR A 23 1.96 20.75 -32.20
CA THR A 23 1.22 20.48 -30.98
C THR A 23 1.95 19.34 -30.31
N SER A 24 2.87 19.68 -29.40
CA SER A 24 3.43 18.74 -28.44
C SER A 24 2.24 18.08 -27.76
N SER A 25 1.98 16.83 -28.11
CA SER A 25 1.01 16.00 -27.43
C SER A 25 1.49 15.86 -25.99
N THR A 26 0.96 16.70 -25.11
CA THR A 26 1.12 16.56 -23.67
C THR A 26 0.59 15.18 -23.32
N SER A 27 1.52 14.24 -23.13
CA SER A 27 1.16 12.95 -22.57
C SER A 27 0.56 13.24 -21.20
N ALA A 28 -0.72 12.91 -21.02
CA ALA A 28 -1.34 12.93 -19.71
C ALA A 28 -0.44 12.14 -18.76
N ALA A 29 -0.08 12.76 -17.64
CA ALA A 29 0.80 12.19 -16.63
C ALA A 29 0.51 10.69 -16.45
N SER A 30 1.52 9.86 -16.67
CA SER A 30 1.51 8.50 -16.14
C SER A 30 1.11 8.62 -14.68
N SER A 31 0.04 7.92 -14.27
CA SER A 31 -0.26 7.77 -12.84
C SER A 31 1.04 7.39 -12.13
N ASP A 32 1.57 8.26 -11.27
CA ASP A 32 2.81 7.99 -10.55
C ASP A 32 2.61 6.71 -9.75
N GLN A 33 3.19 5.61 -10.24
CA GLN A 33 3.20 4.34 -9.55
C GLN A 33 4.19 4.48 -8.39
N ILE A 34 3.66 4.75 -7.19
CA ILE A 34 4.46 4.87 -5.98
C ILE A 34 4.83 3.47 -5.52
N GLU A 35 6.11 3.14 -5.57
CA GLU A 35 6.66 1.89 -5.05
C GLU A 35 6.67 1.87 -3.52
N ILE A 36 6.34 0.71 -2.94
CA ILE A 36 6.45 0.44 -1.50
C ILE A 36 7.75 -0.32 -1.23
N THR A 37 8.64 0.30 -0.48
CA THR A 37 9.93 -0.25 -0.08
C THR A 37 10.00 -0.50 1.43
N TYR A 38 10.98 -1.27 1.89
CA TYR A 38 11.21 -1.41 3.34
C TYR A 38 11.46 -0.05 4.00
N GLY A 39 10.88 0.15 5.19
CA GLY A 39 10.87 1.44 5.89
C GLY A 39 9.72 2.36 5.49
N SER A 40 8.96 2.05 4.45
CA SER A 40 7.75 2.81 4.10
C SER A 40 6.73 2.77 5.23
N VAL A 41 6.13 3.92 5.51
CA VAL A 41 5.01 4.05 6.46
C VAL A 41 3.71 4.16 5.67
N LEU A 42 2.78 3.25 5.92
CA LEU A 42 1.56 3.12 5.12
C LEU A 42 0.32 2.87 5.99
N LYS A 43 -0.85 3.00 5.37
CA LYS A 43 -2.13 2.52 5.92
C LYS A 43 -2.65 1.41 5.01
N LEU A 44 -2.97 0.24 5.59
CA LEU A 44 -3.60 -0.85 4.85
C LEU A 44 -5.10 -0.69 4.89
N MET A 45 -5.74 -0.55 3.74
CA MET A 45 -7.20 -0.42 3.62
C MET A 45 -7.81 -1.74 3.17
N HIS A 46 -8.77 -2.25 3.94
CA HIS A 46 -9.54 -3.42 3.56
C HIS A 46 -10.39 -3.13 2.32
N ASP A 47 -10.25 -3.94 1.27
CA ASP A 47 -10.84 -3.64 -0.05
C ASP A 47 -12.36 -3.54 -0.02
N ARG A 48 -13.07 -4.38 0.73
CA ARG A 48 -14.55 -4.36 0.71
C ARG A 48 -15.14 -3.29 1.61
N THR A 49 -14.67 -3.17 2.85
CA THR A 49 -15.30 -2.28 3.85
C THR A 49 -14.67 -0.89 3.88
N LYS A 50 -13.47 -0.73 3.30
CA LYS A 50 -12.66 0.51 3.31
C LYS A 50 -12.18 0.95 4.70
N PHE A 51 -12.32 0.08 5.70
CA PHE A 51 -11.72 0.26 7.02
C PHE A 51 -10.21 0.05 6.93
N ARG A 52 -9.46 0.69 7.82
CA ARG A 52 -7.98 0.64 7.84
C ARG A 52 -7.50 -0.26 8.96
N LEU A 53 -6.44 -1.03 8.70
CA LEU A 53 -5.77 -1.80 9.74
C LEU A 53 -5.30 -0.85 10.84
N HIS A 54 -5.68 -1.15 12.08
CA HIS A 54 -5.56 -0.25 13.20
C HIS A 54 -5.20 -1.03 14.47
N SER A 55 -4.48 -0.39 15.36
CA SER A 55 -4.19 -0.91 16.69
C SER A 55 -4.15 0.23 17.71
N HIS A 56 -4.36 -0.09 18.98
CA HIS A 56 -4.40 0.89 20.07
C HIS A 56 -4.09 0.21 21.39
N ASP A 57 -3.86 0.98 22.46
CA ASP A 57 -3.43 0.44 23.75
C ASP A 57 -4.57 -0.16 24.57
N VAL A 58 -5.29 -1.12 23.97
CA VAL A 58 -6.33 -1.92 24.62
C VAL A 58 -6.09 -3.39 24.25
N PRO A 59 -5.90 -4.27 25.25
CA PRO A 59 -5.78 -5.70 25.01
C PRO A 59 -7.13 -6.38 24.77
N TYR A 60 -7.11 -7.55 24.14
CA TYR A 60 -8.26 -8.43 24.12
C TYR A 60 -8.59 -8.94 25.54
N GLY A 61 -9.88 -9.10 25.83
CA GLY A 61 -10.34 -9.75 27.07
C GLY A 61 -10.47 -11.27 26.95
N SER A 62 -10.19 -11.82 25.78
CA SER A 62 -10.28 -13.23 25.41
C SER A 62 -9.04 -13.63 24.62
N GLY A 63 -8.99 -14.88 24.12
CA GLY A 63 -7.89 -15.34 23.27
C GLY A 63 -6.56 -15.24 24.00
N SER A 64 -5.56 -14.63 23.38
CA SER A 64 -4.23 -14.52 23.98
C SER A 64 -4.11 -13.40 25.03
N GLY A 65 -5.09 -12.50 25.12
CA GLY A 65 -5.00 -11.29 25.94
C GLY A 65 -3.98 -10.25 25.46
N GLN A 66 -3.47 -10.37 24.23
CA GLN A 66 -2.52 -9.41 23.65
C GLN A 66 -3.23 -8.13 23.17
N GLN A 67 -2.45 -7.13 22.73
CA GLN A 67 -2.98 -5.87 22.24
C GLN A 67 -3.88 -6.10 21.02
N SER A 68 -5.07 -5.48 21.02
CA SER A 68 -6.06 -5.68 19.98
C SER A 68 -5.69 -5.02 18.65
N VAL A 69 -6.01 -5.71 17.56
CA VAL A 69 -5.98 -5.19 16.19
C VAL A 69 -7.41 -5.15 15.65
N THR A 70 -7.74 -4.10 14.91
CA THR A 70 -9.10 -3.87 14.38
C THR A 70 -9.06 -3.22 13.01
N GLY A 71 -10.22 -3.17 12.35
CA GLY A 71 -10.49 -2.22 11.28
C GLY A 71 -11.04 -0.90 11.84
N PHE A 72 -10.48 0.23 11.40
CA PHE A 72 -10.93 1.58 11.78
C PHE A 72 -11.52 2.37 10.60
N PRO A 73 -12.68 3.05 10.76
CA PRO A 73 -13.35 3.72 9.66
C PRO A 73 -12.70 5.05 9.25
N ASN A 74 -12.12 5.80 10.18
CA ASN A 74 -11.66 7.15 9.89
C ASN A 74 -10.37 7.13 9.07
N VAL A 75 -10.32 8.00 8.06
CA VAL A 75 -9.17 8.10 7.15
C VAL A 75 -7.98 8.74 7.85
N ASP A 76 -8.22 9.80 8.62
CA ASP A 76 -7.20 10.58 9.29
C ASP A 76 -7.02 10.13 10.75
N ASP A 77 -6.48 8.92 10.89
CA ASP A 77 -6.08 8.37 12.17
C ASP A 77 -4.61 7.94 12.15
N ALA A 78 -3.89 8.30 13.20
CA ALA A 78 -2.47 8.00 13.34
C ALA A 78 -2.17 6.64 14.01
N ASN A 79 -3.18 5.98 14.58
CA ASN A 79 -3.12 4.56 14.98
C ASN A 79 -3.27 3.58 13.80
N SER A 80 -3.48 4.11 12.60
CA SER A 80 -3.60 3.32 11.37
C SER A 80 -2.29 3.27 10.57
N TYR A 81 -1.20 3.83 11.11
CA TYR A 81 0.11 3.82 10.46
C TYR A 81 0.93 2.59 10.86
N TRP A 82 1.44 1.91 9.84
CA TRP A 82 2.29 0.73 9.95
C TRP A 82 3.56 0.93 9.15
N ILE A 83 4.70 0.53 9.71
CA ILE A 83 5.99 0.53 9.00
C ILE A 83 6.32 -0.90 8.54
N VAL A 84 6.67 -1.02 7.26
CA VAL A 84 7.06 -2.30 6.66
C VAL A 84 8.53 -2.57 6.97
N ASN A 85 8.82 -3.71 7.59
CA ASN A 85 10.16 -4.12 7.97
C ASN A 85 10.54 -5.47 7.34
N PRO A 86 11.83 -5.68 7.06
CA PRO A 86 12.32 -7.00 6.67
C PRO A 86 12.31 -7.95 7.88
N VAL A 87 12.41 -9.24 7.57
CA VAL A 87 12.74 -10.27 8.58
C VAL A 87 14.15 -9.99 9.14
N PRO A 88 14.41 -10.22 10.45
CA PRO A 88 15.74 -10.05 11.02
C PRO A 88 16.80 -10.92 10.32
N ASP A 89 18.06 -10.54 10.44
CA ASP A 89 19.21 -11.31 9.93
C ASP A 89 19.19 -11.58 8.40
N THR A 90 18.46 -10.75 7.65
CA THR A 90 18.50 -10.71 6.18
C THR A 90 19.40 -9.59 5.69
N SER A 91 19.82 -9.64 4.41
CA SER A 91 20.58 -8.55 3.78
C SER A 91 19.71 -7.36 3.35
N SER A 92 18.40 -7.41 3.58
CA SER A 92 17.43 -6.39 3.18
C SER A 92 17.56 -5.15 4.06
N LYS A 93 17.54 -3.97 3.45
CA LYS A 93 17.66 -2.66 4.10
C LYS A 93 16.48 -1.75 3.74
N GLN A 94 16.32 -0.66 4.49
CA GLN A 94 15.35 0.38 4.16
C GLN A 94 15.61 0.91 2.75
N GLY A 95 14.54 1.15 1.99
CA GLY A 95 14.59 1.54 0.59
C GLY A 95 14.72 0.40 -0.42
N ASP A 96 14.97 -0.85 0.02
CA ASP A 96 14.94 -1.99 -0.90
C ASP A 96 13.49 -2.31 -1.35
N GLU A 97 13.38 -2.70 -2.62
CA GLU A 97 12.14 -3.14 -3.27
C GLU A 97 11.53 -4.37 -2.58
N ILE A 98 10.20 -4.42 -2.50
CA ILE A 98 9.45 -5.57 -1.99
C ILE A 98 8.67 -6.22 -3.13
N THR A 99 8.88 -7.52 -3.32
CA THR A 99 8.22 -8.28 -4.38
C THR A 99 7.21 -9.30 -3.86
N SER A 100 6.30 -9.77 -4.71
CA SER A 100 5.33 -10.81 -4.38
C SER A 100 6.06 -12.08 -3.91
N GLY A 101 5.51 -12.74 -2.88
CA GLY A 101 6.09 -13.89 -2.21
C GLY A 101 7.09 -13.54 -1.10
N THR A 102 7.54 -12.28 -1.00
CA THR A 102 8.44 -11.81 0.07
C THR A 102 7.76 -11.88 1.43
N ILE A 103 8.52 -12.28 2.46
CA ILE A 103 8.07 -12.26 3.85
C ILE A 103 8.42 -10.90 4.45
N VAL A 104 7.43 -10.23 5.02
CA VAL A 104 7.56 -8.93 5.67
C VAL A 104 7.04 -8.99 7.10
N ARG A 105 7.42 -7.98 7.90
CA ARG A 105 6.81 -7.70 9.20
C ARG A 105 6.20 -6.31 9.17
N LEU A 106 5.09 -6.12 9.87
CA LEU A 106 4.40 -4.83 9.97
C LEU A 106 4.45 -4.37 11.42
N GLN A 107 5.09 -3.24 11.69
CA GLN A 107 5.14 -2.67 13.03
C GLN A 107 4.15 -1.52 13.16
N HIS A 108 3.33 -1.55 14.20
CA HIS A 108 2.43 -0.46 14.51
C HIS A 108 3.24 0.76 15.01
N MET A 109 3.09 1.90 14.34
CA MET A 109 3.93 3.08 14.59
C MET A 109 3.81 3.63 16.01
N ARG A 110 2.60 3.62 16.59
CA ARG A 110 2.37 4.23 17.91
C ARG A 110 2.83 3.35 19.06
N THR A 111 2.56 2.04 19.00
CA THR A 111 2.83 1.12 20.13
C THR A 111 4.11 0.32 19.95
N ARG A 112 4.76 0.41 18.77
CA ARG A 112 5.99 -0.33 18.40
C ARG A 112 5.85 -1.86 18.44
N LYS A 113 4.62 -2.35 18.50
CA LYS A 113 4.28 -3.78 18.47
C LYS A 113 4.15 -4.28 17.04
N TRP A 114 4.35 -5.57 16.84
CA TRP A 114 4.29 -6.24 15.55
C TRP A 114 2.88 -6.77 15.29
N LEU A 115 2.42 -6.70 14.04
CA LEU A 115 1.24 -7.42 13.60
C LEU A 115 1.52 -8.92 13.72
N HIS A 116 0.75 -9.59 14.55
CA HIS A 116 1.04 -10.94 15.01
C HIS A 116 -0.17 -11.85 14.82
N SER A 117 0.04 -13.14 14.62
CA SER A 117 -1.01 -14.14 14.68
C SER A 117 -0.50 -15.47 15.21
N HIS A 118 -1.43 -16.31 15.66
CA HIS A 118 -1.17 -17.54 16.41
C HIS A 118 -2.44 -18.39 16.50
N LEU A 119 -2.35 -19.54 17.17
CA LEU A 119 -3.45 -20.49 17.34
C LEU A 119 -4.38 -20.11 18.51
N HIS A 120 -4.86 -18.86 18.53
CA HIS A 120 -5.95 -18.41 19.41
C HIS A 120 -7.19 -18.06 18.60
N ALA A 121 -8.37 -18.25 19.20
CA ALA A 121 -9.64 -17.90 18.57
C ALA A 121 -9.87 -16.38 18.61
N SER A 122 -10.30 -15.80 17.49
CA SER A 122 -10.60 -14.38 17.38
C SER A 122 -11.86 -14.00 18.18
N PRO A 123 -11.97 -12.77 18.70
CA PRO A 123 -12.98 -12.44 19.72
C PRO A 123 -14.45 -12.52 19.28
N ILE A 124 -14.75 -12.32 18.00
CA ILE A 124 -16.13 -12.29 17.48
C ILE A 124 -16.42 -13.51 16.60
N SER A 125 -15.57 -13.82 15.62
CA SER A 125 -15.83 -14.91 14.67
C SER A 125 -15.26 -16.27 15.07
N GLY A 126 -14.34 -16.33 16.04
CA GLY A 126 -13.65 -17.56 16.40
C GLY A 126 -12.69 -18.07 15.31
N ASN A 127 -12.30 -17.20 14.38
CA ASN A 127 -11.22 -17.48 13.41
C ASN A 127 -9.86 -17.40 14.11
N MET A 128 -8.76 -17.32 13.37
CA MET A 128 -7.46 -17.06 13.98
C MET A 128 -7.35 -15.61 14.45
N GLU A 129 -6.96 -15.43 15.70
CA GLU A 129 -6.73 -14.11 16.29
C GLU A 129 -5.54 -13.43 15.61
N VAL A 130 -5.72 -12.14 15.33
CA VAL A 130 -4.66 -11.23 14.89
C VAL A 130 -4.50 -10.17 15.98
N SER A 131 -3.27 -9.96 16.43
CA SER A 131 -2.96 -9.11 17.58
C SER A 131 -1.75 -8.21 17.30
N CYS A 132 -1.46 -7.33 18.24
CA CYS A 132 -0.18 -6.63 18.33
C CYS A 132 0.67 -7.24 19.46
N PHE A 133 1.84 -7.79 19.11
CA PHE A 133 2.72 -8.48 20.04
C PHE A 133 4.11 -7.83 20.14
N GLY A 134 4.80 -8.08 21.25
CA GLY A 134 6.21 -7.74 21.41
C GLY A 134 6.53 -6.24 21.44
N GLY A 135 7.64 -5.87 20.77
CA GLY A 135 8.25 -4.54 20.73
C GLY A 135 9.49 -4.51 19.84
N GLU A 136 10.24 -3.41 19.81
CA GLU A 136 11.42 -3.25 18.91
C GLU A 136 12.48 -4.37 19.07
N GLY A 137 12.70 -4.85 20.29
CA GLY A 137 13.63 -5.96 20.58
C GLY A 137 12.96 -7.32 20.78
N GLN A 138 11.65 -7.42 20.55
CA GLN A 138 10.88 -8.64 20.79
C GLN A 138 9.98 -8.92 19.58
N SER A 139 10.44 -9.84 18.74
CA SER A 139 9.76 -10.30 17.54
C SER A 139 10.08 -11.78 17.31
N ASP A 140 9.15 -12.54 16.76
CA ASP A 140 9.31 -13.95 16.41
C ASP A 140 8.64 -14.27 15.06
N THR A 141 8.56 -15.55 14.70
CA THR A 141 7.97 -16.00 13.43
C THR A 141 6.46 -15.74 13.34
N GLY A 142 5.77 -15.54 14.47
CA GLY A 142 4.36 -15.16 14.49
C GLY A 142 4.10 -13.73 13.98
N ASP A 143 5.17 -12.96 13.75
CA ASP A 143 5.10 -11.62 13.13
C ASP A 143 5.27 -11.67 11.61
N TYR A 144 5.44 -12.86 11.02
CA TYR A 144 5.88 -13.00 9.62
C TYR A 144 4.67 -13.14 8.69
N TRP A 145 4.59 -12.24 7.71
CA TRP A 145 3.51 -12.19 6.73
C TRP A 145 4.09 -12.28 5.33
N ARG A 146 3.68 -13.30 4.57
CA ARG A 146 3.99 -13.41 3.14
C ARG A 146 3.07 -12.46 2.38
N LEU A 147 3.68 -11.56 1.62
CA LEU A 147 2.99 -10.67 0.70
C LEU A 147 2.61 -11.44 -0.56
N GLU A 148 1.35 -11.34 -0.97
CA GLU A 148 0.87 -11.81 -2.27
C GLU A 148 0.25 -10.63 -3.01
N ILE A 149 0.79 -10.28 -4.18
CA ILE A 149 0.25 -9.20 -5.01
C ILE A 149 -0.78 -9.78 -5.98
N GLU A 150 -1.99 -9.21 -6.02
CA GLU A 150 -3.02 -9.61 -6.97
C GLU A 150 -2.86 -8.85 -8.31
N GLY A 151 -2.95 -9.58 -9.43
CA GLY A 151 -2.96 -9.00 -10.77
C GLY A 151 -1.61 -9.08 -11.48
N LYS A 152 -1.29 -8.06 -12.30
CA LYS A 152 -0.05 -8.00 -13.09
C LYS A 152 0.99 -7.15 -12.36
N GLY A 153 2.23 -7.63 -12.34
CA GLY A 153 3.34 -6.99 -11.67
C GLY A 153 3.83 -7.82 -10.50
N ASN A 154 5.13 -7.74 -10.23
CA ASN A 154 5.76 -8.47 -9.12
C ASN A 154 6.23 -7.54 -8.00
N VAL A 155 6.22 -6.23 -8.23
CA VAL A 155 6.68 -5.20 -7.29
C VAL A 155 5.47 -4.61 -6.56
N TRP A 156 5.60 -4.40 -5.25
CA TRP A 156 4.52 -3.83 -4.45
C TRP A 156 4.39 -2.33 -4.70
N LEU A 157 3.29 -1.94 -5.32
CA LEU A 157 2.94 -0.55 -5.58
C LEU A 157 1.76 -0.11 -4.72
N ARG A 158 1.70 1.19 -4.44
CA ARG A 158 0.54 1.84 -3.82
C ARG A 158 -0.72 1.55 -4.64
N ASP A 159 -1.83 1.38 -3.93
CA ASP A 159 -3.17 1.13 -4.48
C ASP A 159 -3.33 -0.22 -5.22
N GLN A 160 -2.32 -1.09 -5.20
CA GLN A 160 -2.48 -2.49 -5.59
C GLN A 160 -3.25 -3.28 -4.54
N LYS A 161 -4.03 -4.25 -5.03
CA LYS A 161 -4.64 -5.27 -4.17
C LYS A 161 -3.59 -6.28 -3.78
N ILE A 162 -3.51 -6.55 -2.49
CA ILE A 162 -2.59 -7.51 -1.93
C ILE A 162 -3.32 -8.43 -0.95
N ARG A 163 -2.70 -9.56 -0.65
CA ARG A 163 -3.02 -10.39 0.52
C ARG A 163 -1.77 -10.52 1.38
N LEU A 164 -2.01 -10.68 2.68
CA LEU A 164 -0.97 -10.99 3.65
C LEU A 164 -1.31 -12.34 4.25
N GLN A 165 -0.50 -13.34 3.96
CA GLN A 165 -0.65 -14.67 4.54
C GLN A 165 0.31 -14.82 5.71
N HIS A 166 -0.22 -15.08 6.90
CA HIS A 166 0.57 -15.40 8.07
C HIS A 166 1.37 -16.69 7.82
N VAL A 167 2.69 -16.64 8.02
CA VAL A 167 3.59 -17.73 7.61
C VAL A 167 3.36 -18.99 8.45
N ASP A 168 3.23 -18.85 9.77
CA ASP A 168 3.17 -20.01 10.66
C ASP A 168 1.81 -20.73 10.62
N THR A 169 0.72 -20.00 10.39
CA THR A 169 -0.64 -20.59 10.40
C THR A 169 -1.26 -20.74 9.01
N GLY A 170 -0.68 -20.13 7.98
CA GLY A 170 -1.23 -20.10 6.62
C GLY A 170 -2.49 -19.23 6.46
N GLY A 171 -2.93 -18.54 7.51
CA GLY A 171 -4.13 -17.70 7.50
C GLY A 171 -3.92 -16.39 6.79
N TYR A 172 -4.93 -15.93 6.05
CA TYR A 172 -4.91 -14.59 5.47
C TYR A 172 -5.39 -13.54 6.49
N LEU A 173 -4.68 -12.41 6.54
CA LEU A 173 -5.17 -11.22 7.24
C LEU A 173 -6.54 -10.84 6.65
N HIS A 174 -7.55 -10.80 7.51
CA HIS A 174 -8.93 -10.70 7.08
C HIS A 174 -9.71 -9.76 7.99
N SER A 175 -10.68 -9.03 7.42
CA SER A 175 -11.66 -8.26 8.16
C SER A 175 -13.02 -8.32 7.46
N HIS A 176 -14.08 -7.95 8.17
CA HIS A 176 -15.46 -8.11 7.74
C HIS A 176 -16.41 -7.24 8.55
N ASP A 177 -17.69 -7.21 8.19
CA ASP A 177 -18.68 -6.36 8.88
C ASP A 177 -19.18 -6.97 10.21
N LYS A 178 -18.26 -7.51 11.01
CA LYS A 178 -18.47 -7.84 12.42
C LYS A 178 -17.77 -6.79 13.25
N LYS A 179 -18.51 -6.10 14.12
CA LYS A 179 -18.01 -4.93 14.84
C LYS A 179 -18.11 -5.13 16.35
N TYR A 180 -17.15 -4.55 17.07
CA TYR A 180 -17.22 -4.43 18.52
C TYR A 180 -18.36 -3.49 18.94
N SER A 181 -19.00 -3.78 20.07
CA SER A 181 -20.18 -3.05 20.56
C SER A 181 -19.94 -2.18 21.80
N ARG A 182 -18.84 -2.39 22.53
CA ARG A 182 -18.50 -1.64 23.75
C ARG A 182 -17.15 -0.95 23.60
N ILE A 183 -16.10 -1.54 24.16
CA ILE A 183 -14.72 -1.10 23.93
C ILE A 183 -14.40 -1.28 22.44
N ALA A 184 -13.73 -0.29 21.85
CA ALA A 184 -13.51 -0.20 20.41
C ALA A 184 -14.81 -0.22 19.57
N GLY A 185 -15.92 0.27 20.14
CA GLY A 185 -17.24 0.27 19.49
C GLY A 185 -17.23 0.80 18.06
N GLY A 186 -17.83 0.05 17.14
CA GLY A 186 -17.91 0.38 15.72
C GLY A 186 -16.69 0.00 14.87
N GLN A 187 -15.58 -0.39 15.51
CA GLN A 187 -14.41 -0.95 14.82
C GLN A 187 -14.69 -2.40 14.41
N GLN A 188 -14.11 -2.82 13.28
CA GLN A 188 -14.27 -4.17 12.75
C GLN A 188 -13.28 -5.16 13.39
N GLU A 189 -13.68 -6.43 13.50
CA GLU A 189 -12.74 -7.54 13.63
C GLU A 189 -11.98 -7.75 12.32
#